data_AF-A0A9W9Q750-F1
#
_entry.id   AF-A0A9W9Q750-F1
#
_cell.length_a   1.000
_cell.length_b   1.000
_cell.length_c   1.000
_cell.angle_alpha   90.00
_cell.angle_beta   90.00
_cell.angle_gamma   90.00
#
_symmetry.space_group_name_H-M   'P 1'
#
loop_
_entity.id
_entity.type
_entity.pdbx_description
1 polymer ?
#
loop_
_entity_poly.entity_id
_entity_poly.type
_entity_poly.pdbx_seq_one_letter_code
_entity_poly.pdbx_strand_id
1 'polypeptide(L)'
;MSSALVTGATGITGSAIVHHLIKDSSSEKVYSFSRRNPGNQHPKVQHVTMDLQSSVEDMTDNLNEVSAEFIYFCAYLVPEDPEELLRVNVTLLSNFLQALKVTGADKKIKRFILTCGFKQYGVHLGQAKQPFLEDDPLLENKEGVSWPPIFYYEQQRVLIEAAAKGGWEWVATLPEDVLGYARGNFMNEATSIGLYCAVSKALPGSELPFPGSKANYFTFNCWTSANLHAKFCLWAAKAPGAGNNIFNVMNGDTESFHNLWPRLATRFGCKIPDPMFPNGGVPNTKGYRNYESLTIPLQNRPPLQANASSLGLSSDSLVKNSPKLFLQVDIEKWARRADVNEAWAGLRDKYHLDQRAWDKATWDFLVLTMGRDWSCVASMSKARKLGWTGYADTWEELEDTFRVLEEEGVLPPADRLRRGF
;
A
#
# COMPACT_ATOMS: atom_id res chain seq x y z
N MET A 1 20.50 -5.23 -24.67
CA MET A 1 20.31 -5.17 -23.21
C MET A 1 19.43 -3.97 -22.89
N SER A 2 18.70 -3.98 -21.77
CA SER A 2 17.60 -3.04 -21.52
C SER A 2 17.94 -1.93 -20.53
N SER A 3 17.32 -0.77 -20.73
CA SER A 3 17.44 0.40 -19.85
C SER A 3 16.11 0.70 -19.13
N ALA A 4 16.17 1.03 -17.83
CA ALA A 4 15.01 1.27 -17.00
C ALA A 4 15.10 2.61 -16.25
N LEU A 5 13.96 3.25 -16.00
CA LEU A 5 13.83 4.44 -15.16
C LEU A 5 12.81 4.15 -14.06
N VAL A 6 13.16 4.41 -12.80
CA VAL A 6 12.26 4.22 -11.65
C VAL A 6 12.06 5.55 -10.93
N THR A 7 10.84 6.09 -10.92
CA THR A 7 10.45 7.22 -10.05
C THR A 7 9.99 6.72 -8.70
N GLY A 8 10.21 7.51 -7.64
CA GLY A 8 9.96 7.03 -6.28
C GLY A 8 10.90 5.88 -5.90
N ALA A 9 12.14 5.88 -6.42
CA ALA A 9 13.11 4.79 -6.29
C ALA A 9 13.53 4.45 -4.85
N THR A 10 13.20 5.30 -3.89
CA THR A 10 13.44 5.07 -2.45
C THR A 10 12.17 4.80 -1.66
N GLY A 11 11.02 4.71 -2.32
CA GLY A 11 9.76 4.22 -1.73
C GLY A 11 9.73 2.70 -1.66
N ILE A 12 8.68 2.13 -1.04
CA ILE A 12 8.58 0.69 -0.77
C ILE A 12 8.61 -0.13 -2.08
N THR A 13 7.74 0.18 -3.03
CA THR A 13 7.67 -0.52 -4.33
C THR A 13 8.83 -0.14 -5.25
N GLY A 14 9.18 1.15 -5.33
CA GLY A 14 10.27 1.64 -6.19
C GLY A 14 11.64 1.07 -5.80
N SER A 15 11.95 0.99 -4.49
CA SER A 15 13.21 0.40 -4.01
C SER A 15 13.29 -1.09 -4.34
N ALA A 16 12.19 -1.82 -4.18
CA ALA A 16 12.13 -3.23 -4.58
C ALA A 16 12.33 -3.41 -6.10
N ILE A 17 11.72 -2.56 -6.93
CA ILE A 17 11.94 -2.59 -8.39
C ILE A 17 13.41 -2.35 -8.72
N VAL A 18 14.06 -1.33 -8.14
CA VAL A 18 15.49 -1.08 -8.34
C VAL A 18 16.33 -2.29 -7.93
N HIS A 19 16.01 -2.90 -6.78
CA HIS A 19 16.71 -4.08 -6.27
C HIS A 19 16.62 -5.27 -7.25
N HIS A 20 15.44 -5.55 -7.82
CA HIS A 20 15.26 -6.63 -8.78
C HIS A 20 15.87 -6.31 -10.16
N LEU A 21 15.82 -5.05 -10.61
CA LEU A 21 16.49 -4.62 -11.85
C LEU A 21 18.01 -4.78 -11.78
N ILE A 22 18.63 -4.50 -10.62
CA ILE A 22 20.07 -4.71 -10.42
C ILE A 22 20.45 -6.18 -10.66
N LYS A 23 19.62 -7.11 -10.18
CA LYS A 23 19.80 -8.57 -10.31
C LYS A 23 19.43 -9.10 -11.69
N ASP A 24 18.60 -8.41 -12.45
CA ASP A 24 18.25 -8.78 -13.82
C ASP A 24 19.46 -8.61 -14.76
N SER A 25 19.98 -9.72 -15.27
CA SER A 25 21.11 -9.74 -16.22
C SER A 25 20.77 -9.08 -17.56
N SER A 26 19.49 -9.00 -17.92
CA SER A 26 19.03 -8.31 -19.12
C SER A 26 18.91 -6.78 -18.92
N SER A 27 19.04 -6.28 -17.70
CA SER A 27 19.09 -4.85 -17.37
C SER A 27 20.54 -4.38 -17.23
N GLU A 28 20.92 -3.38 -18.02
CA GLU A 28 22.25 -2.77 -18.01
C GLU A 28 22.32 -1.50 -17.20
N LYS A 29 21.27 -0.68 -17.30
CA LYS A 29 21.25 0.68 -16.76
C LYS A 29 19.90 0.97 -16.11
N VAL A 30 19.96 1.45 -14.88
CA VAL A 30 18.80 1.82 -14.07
C VAL A 30 18.96 3.27 -13.65
N TYR A 31 18.11 4.14 -14.17
CA TYR A 31 17.99 5.51 -13.70
C TYR A 31 17.10 5.53 -12.45
N SER A 32 17.65 5.89 -11.29
CA SER A 32 16.90 5.95 -10.03
C SER A 32 16.56 7.40 -9.68
N PHE A 33 15.27 7.72 -9.63
CA PHE A 33 14.79 9.09 -9.44
C PHE A 33 14.25 9.25 -8.02
N SER A 34 14.84 10.17 -7.27
CA SER A 34 14.41 10.52 -5.91
C SER A 34 14.82 11.96 -5.58
N ARG A 35 14.19 12.55 -4.56
CA ARG A 35 14.42 13.96 -4.19
C ARG A 35 15.74 14.22 -3.46
N ARG A 36 16.23 13.26 -2.67
CA ARG A 36 17.34 13.51 -1.70
C ARG A 36 18.20 12.28 -1.40
N ASN A 37 17.63 11.08 -1.45
CA ASN A 37 18.33 9.86 -1.06
C ASN A 37 18.78 9.11 -2.33
N PRO A 38 20.08 8.89 -2.54
CA PRO A 38 20.56 8.21 -3.74
C PRO A 38 20.16 6.72 -3.79
N GLY A 39 19.65 6.17 -2.69
CA GLY A 39 19.15 4.80 -2.61
C GLY A 39 20.28 3.78 -2.76
N ASN A 40 20.01 2.70 -3.49
CA ASN A 40 20.96 1.61 -3.71
C ASN A 40 22.17 2.07 -4.54
N GLN A 41 23.38 1.87 -4.01
CA GLN A 41 24.64 2.10 -4.73
C GLN A 41 25.01 0.84 -5.50
N HIS A 42 25.03 0.92 -6.83
CA HIS A 42 25.42 -0.20 -7.69
C HIS A 42 25.93 0.31 -9.04
N PRO A 43 26.90 -0.35 -9.71
CA PRO A 43 27.43 0.11 -11.01
C PRO A 43 26.37 0.28 -12.12
N LYS A 44 25.26 -0.46 -12.05
CA LYS A 44 24.13 -0.32 -12.98
C LYS A 44 23.23 0.89 -12.68
N VAL A 45 23.31 1.48 -11.49
CA VAL A 45 22.40 2.53 -11.03
C VAL A 45 23.03 3.90 -11.26
N GLN A 46 22.34 4.73 -12.02
CA GLN A 46 22.61 6.15 -12.12
C GLN A 46 21.52 6.90 -11.36
N HIS A 47 21.87 7.49 -10.23
CA HIS A 47 20.93 8.31 -9.48
C HIS A 47 20.75 9.68 -10.15
N VAL A 48 19.51 10.11 -10.28
CA VAL A 48 19.13 11.45 -10.70
C VAL A 48 18.30 12.07 -9.58
N THR A 49 18.80 13.18 -9.06
CA THR A 49 18.08 13.95 -8.06
C THR A 49 17.01 14.77 -8.77
N MET A 50 15.73 14.47 -8.51
CA MET A 50 14.63 15.17 -9.15
C MET A 50 13.45 15.32 -8.19
N ASP A 51 12.89 16.52 -8.14
CA ASP A 51 11.60 16.75 -7.49
C ASP A 51 10.49 16.65 -8.52
N LEU A 52 9.63 15.65 -8.36
CA LEU A 52 8.46 15.45 -9.22
C LEU A 52 7.38 16.53 -9.01
N GLN A 53 7.56 17.45 -8.07
CA GLN A 53 6.73 18.65 -7.93
C GLN A 53 7.31 19.90 -8.62
N SER A 54 8.51 19.79 -9.21
CA SER A 54 9.14 20.91 -9.92
C SER A 54 8.44 21.24 -11.24
N SER A 55 8.87 22.33 -11.89
CA SER A 55 8.33 22.74 -13.19
C SER A 55 8.69 21.72 -14.28
N VAL A 56 7.98 21.80 -15.42
CA VAL A 56 8.31 20.94 -16.58
C VAL A 56 9.72 21.25 -17.09
N GLU A 57 10.12 22.52 -17.03
CA GLU A 57 11.44 23.01 -17.38
C GLU A 57 12.52 22.37 -16.49
N ASP A 58 12.36 22.43 -15.16
CA ASP A 58 13.29 21.80 -14.22
C ASP A 58 13.38 20.28 -14.42
N MET A 59 12.24 19.60 -14.64
CA MET A 59 12.24 18.17 -14.93
C MET A 59 12.95 17.85 -16.25
N THR A 60 12.76 18.68 -17.27
CA THR A 60 13.42 18.55 -18.57
C THR A 60 14.93 18.63 -18.41
N ASP A 61 15.42 19.59 -17.63
CA ASP A 61 16.85 19.76 -17.37
C ASP A 61 17.46 18.54 -16.67
N ASN A 62 16.75 17.95 -15.71
CA ASN A 62 17.19 16.74 -15.00
C ASN A 62 17.04 15.45 -15.85
N LEU A 63 16.19 15.47 -16.88
CA LEU A 63 15.98 14.37 -17.81
C LEU A 63 16.93 14.44 -19.03
N ASN A 64 17.77 15.48 -19.13
CA ASN A 64 18.80 15.53 -20.15
C ASN A 64 19.71 14.29 -20.05
N GLU A 65 19.94 13.64 -21.20
CA GLU A 65 20.68 12.37 -21.33
C GLU A 65 20.01 11.13 -20.71
N VAL A 66 18.81 11.24 -20.16
CA VAL A 66 18.05 10.10 -19.64
C VAL A 66 17.27 9.46 -20.77
N SER A 67 17.51 8.16 -20.99
CA SER A 67 16.93 7.43 -22.11
C SER A 67 16.71 5.96 -21.73
N ALA A 68 15.47 5.62 -21.39
CA ALA A 68 15.06 4.31 -20.89
C ALA A 68 13.94 3.69 -21.75
N GLU A 69 13.94 2.36 -21.84
CA GLU A 69 12.90 1.59 -22.55
C GLU A 69 11.72 1.24 -21.64
N PHE A 70 12.00 1.03 -20.36
CA PHE A 70 11.00 0.62 -19.37
C PHE A 70 10.92 1.66 -18.25
N ILE A 71 9.77 2.31 -18.13
CA ILE A 71 9.54 3.34 -17.11
C ILE A 71 8.68 2.73 -16.01
N TYR A 72 9.08 2.90 -14.76
CA TYR A 72 8.36 2.46 -13.57
C TYR A 72 8.03 3.69 -12.73
N PHE A 73 6.76 4.02 -12.64
CA PHE A 73 6.30 5.18 -11.90
C PHE A 73 5.66 4.75 -10.58
N CYS A 74 6.38 4.99 -9.49
CA CYS A 74 6.04 4.51 -8.14
C CYS A 74 5.93 5.65 -7.11
N ALA A 75 5.64 6.87 -7.57
CA ALA A 75 5.55 8.06 -6.72
C ALA A 75 4.12 8.60 -6.68
N TYR A 76 3.70 9.03 -5.49
CA TYR A 76 2.49 9.79 -5.26
C TYR A 76 2.64 10.67 -4.00
N LEU A 77 1.75 11.63 -3.83
CA LEU A 77 1.67 12.52 -2.68
C LEU A 77 0.33 12.34 -1.97
N VAL A 78 0.29 12.65 -0.67
CA VAL A 78 -0.90 12.49 0.18
C VAL A 78 -1.21 13.81 0.90
N PRO A 79 -1.69 14.85 0.19
CA PRO A 79 -2.33 15.97 0.85
C PRO A 79 -3.64 15.52 1.53
N GLU A 80 -4.08 16.28 2.53
CA GLU A 80 -5.29 15.96 3.30
C GLU A 80 -6.58 16.18 2.48
N ASP A 81 -6.60 17.21 1.63
CA ASP A 81 -7.77 17.55 0.82
C ASP A 81 -7.92 16.62 -0.39
N PRO A 82 -9.09 15.98 -0.61
CA PRO A 82 -9.30 15.05 -1.72
C PRO A 82 -9.16 15.67 -3.13
N GLU A 83 -9.54 16.93 -3.31
CA GLU A 83 -9.41 17.62 -4.61
C GLU A 83 -7.94 17.96 -4.88
N GLU A 84 -7.21 18.39 -3.85
CA GLU A 84 -5.76 18.56 -3.94
C GLU A 84 -5.06 17.22 -4.17
N LEU A 85 -5.50 16.13 -3.53
CA LEU A 85 -4.98 14.77 -3.75
C LEU A 85 -5.10 14.37 -5.22
N LEU A 86 -6.24 14.66 -5.85
CA LEU A 86 -6.44 14.50 -7.28
C LEU A 86 -5.48 15.38 -8.07
N ARG A 87 -5.53 16.69 -7.85
CA ARG A 87 -4.78 17.69 -8.63
C ARG A 87 -3.29 17.44 -8.62
N VAL A 88 -2.69 17.24 -7.43
CA VAL A 88 -1.23 17.10 -7.30
C VAL A 88 -0.72 15.82 -7.96
N ASN A 89 -1.42 14.70 -7.81
CA ASN A 89 -0.96 13.42 -8.34
C ASN A 89 -1.14 13.31 -9.85
N VAL A 90 -2.18 13.93 -10.41
CA VAL A 90 -2.34 14.06 -11.86
C VAL A 90 -1.25 14.98 -12.42
N THR A 91 -1.02 16.14 -11.79
CA THR A 91 0.02 17.09 -12.22
C THR A 91 1.41 16.44 -12.23
N LEU A 92 1.73 15.66 -11.19
CA LEU A 92 3.00 14.96 -11.04
C LEU A 92 3.30 14.04 -12.24
N LEU A 93 2.31 13.25 -12.66
CA LEU A 93 2.44 12.36 -13.81
C LEU A 93 2.44 13.14 -15.14
N SER A 94 1.53 14.10 -15.31
CA SER A 94 1.42 14.92 -16.52
C SER A 94 2.70 15.69 -16.82
N ASN A 95 3.28 16.35 -15.81
CA ASN A 95 4.53 17.11 -15.97
C ASN A 95 5.69 16.19 -16.33
N PHE A 96 5.79 15.02 -15.69
CA PHE A 96 6.82 14.04 -15.99
C PHE A 96 6.71 13.51 -17.43
N LEU A 97 5.51 13.15 -17.88
CA LEU A 97 5.27 12.71 -19.27
C LEU A 97 5.58 13.83 -20.28
N GLN A 98 5.22 15.07 -19.96
CA GLN A 98 5.54 16.23 -20.79
C GLN A 98 7.05 16.46 -20.89
N ALA A 99 7.80 16.36 -19.79
CA ALA A 99 9.25 16.50 -19.80
C ALA A 99 9.94 15.37 -20.60
N LEU A 100 9.45 14.12 -20.49
CA LEU A 100 9.91 13.00 -21.33
C LEU A 100 9.69 13.28 -22.83
N LYS A 101 8.58 13.94 -23.19
CA LYS A 101 8.28 14.33 -24.56
C LYS A 101 9.17 15.48 -25.04
N VAL A 102 9.40 16.50 -24.21
CA VAL A 102 10.25 17.66 -24.56
C VAL A 102 11.70 17.23 -24.80
N THR A 103 12.23 16.34 -23.96
CA THR A 103 13.57 15.75 -24.14
C THR A 103 13.65 14.75 -25.30
N GLY A 104 12.50 14.28 -25.82
CA GLY A 104 12.41 13.21 -26.82
C GLY A 104 12.74 11.82 -26.28
N ALA A 105 12.85 11.67 -24.95
CA ALA A 105 13.09 10.39 -24.27
C ALA A 105 11.91 9.42 -24.45
N ASP A 106 10.69 9.95 -24.65
CA ASP A 106 9.47 9.17 -24.90
C ASP A 106 9.58 8.24 -26.13
N LYS A 107 10.36 8.64 -27.15
CA LYS A 107 10.56 7.86 -28.39
C LYS A 107 11.25 6.51 -28.19
N LYS A 108 11.91 6.29 -27.04
CA LYS A 108 12.56 5.01 -26.71
C LYS A 108 11.70 4.11 -25.83
N ILE A 109 10.62 4.65 -25.25
CA ILE A 109 9.77 3.89 -24.33
C ILE A 109 9.14 2.72 -25.09
N LYS A 110 9.21 1.54 -24.48
CA LYS A 110 8.51 0.32 -24.91
C LYS A 110 7.33 0.04 -23.99
N ARG A 111 7.53 0.17 -22.68
CA ARG A 111 6.47 0.00 -21.68
C ARG A 111 6.60 1.02 -20.55
N PHE A 112 5.50 1.69 -20.23
CA PHE A 112 5.36 2.52 -19.04
C PHE A 112 4.50 1.79 -18.00
N ILE A 113 5.02 1.56 -16.81
CA ILE A 113 4.34 0.90 -15.70
C ILE A 113 3.94 1.96 -14.67
N LEU A 114 2.64 2.15 -14.46
CA LEU A 114 2.07 3.00 -13.41
C LEU A 114 1.66 2.16 -12.21
N THR A 115 2.13 2.52 -11.02
CA THR A 115 1.69 1.90 -9.76
C THR A 115 0.49 2.68 -9.22
N CYS A 116 -0.66 2.00 -9.11
CA CYS A 116 -1.87 2.52 -8.45
C CYS A 116 -2.13 1.67 -7.17
N GLY A 117 -3.34 1.15 -6.99
CA GLY A 117 -3.69 0.22 -5.91
C GLY A 117 -5.19 -0.06 -5.85
N PHE A 118 -5.64 -0.87 -4.90
CA PHE A 118 -7.06 -1.25 -4.79
C PHE A 118 -8.00 -0.10 -4.39
N LYS A 119 -7.49 1.10 -4.07
CA LYS A 119 -8.36 2.30 -4.08
C LYS A 119 -9.06 2.49 -5.43
N GLN A 120 -8.57 1.86 -6.51
CA GLN A 120 -9.29 1.66 -7.79
C GLN A 120 -10.74 1.18 -7.57
N TYR A 121 -10.94 0.26 -6.63
CA TYR A 121 -12.23 -0.36 -6.30
C TYR A 121 -12.98 0.36 -5.18
N GLY A 122 -12.39 1.42 -4.62
CA GLY A 122 -12.95 2.16 -3.50
C GLY A 122 -12.87 1.42 -2.16
N VAL A 123 -11.88 0.55 -1.92
CA VAL A 123 -11.74 -0.20 -0.65
C VAL A 123 -11.71 0.67 0.62
N HIS A 124 -11.33 1.94 0.48
CA HIS A 124 -11.30 2.95 1.54
C HIS A 124 -12.65 3.64 1.78
N LEU A 125 -13.63 3.37 0.91
CA LEU A 125 -14.96 3.99 0.91
C LEU A 125 -16.04 3.01 1.39
N GLY A 126 -15.74 1.73 1.54
CA GLY A 126 -16.71 0.72 1.97
C GLY A 126 -16.60 -0.59 1.21
N GLN A 127 -17.59 -1.45 1.42
CA GLN A 127 -17.70 -2.72 0.70
C GLN A 127 -17.86 -2.49 -0.81
N ALA A 128 -16.98 -3.13 -1.58
CA ALA A 128 -17.04 -3.20 -3.04
C ALA A 128 -17.52 -4.59 -3.51
N LYS A 129 -17.79 -4.74 -4.82
CA LYS A 129 -18.08 -6.05 -5.42
C LYS A 129 -16.88 -6.98 -5.24
N GLN A 130 -17.12 -8.25 -4.91
CA GLN A 130 -16.07 -9.24 -4.65
C GLN A 130 -16.18 -10.47 -5.57
N PRO A 131 -15.06 -11.12 -5.95
CA PRO A 131 -13.69 -10.60 -5.83
C PRO A 131 -13.50 -9.38 -6.75
N PHE A 132 -12.51 -8.54 -6.47
CA PHE A 132 -12.15 -7.43 -7.36
C PHE A 132 -11.64 -7.94 -8.70
N LEU A 133 -12.21 -7.43 -9.78
CA LEU A 133 -11.82 -7.74 -11.16
C LEU A 133 -11.40 -6.47 -11.88
N GLU A 134 -10.41 -6.54 -12.77
CA GLU A 134 -9.88 -5.37 -13.46
C GLU A 134 -10.86 -4.72 -14.45
N ASP A 135 -11.99 -5.36 -14.73
CA ASP A 135 -13.11 -4.85 -15.53
C ASP A 135 -14.29 -4.34 -14.69
N ASP A 136 -14.14 -4.26 -13.36
CA ASP A 136 -15.13 -3.64 -12.48
C ASP A 136 -15.34 -2.17 -12.86
N PRO A 137 -16.60 -1.67 -12.77
CA PRO A 137 -16.90 -0.30 -13.15
C PRO A 137 -16.15 0.69 -12.25
N LEU A 138 -15.68 1.78 -12.85
CA LEU A 138 -15.13 2.90 -12.10
C LEU A 138 -16.21 3.57 -11.26
N LEU A 139 -15.81 4.14 -10.11
CA LEU A 139 -16.70 4.88 -9.22
C LEU A 139 -16.90 6.30 -9.75
N GLU A 140 -17.70 6.43 -10.81
CA GLU A 140 -18.07 7.72 -11.40
C GLU A 140 -19.37 8.26 -10.78
N ASN A 141 -19.34 9.52 -10.36
CA ASN A 141 -20.48 10.18 -9.71
C ASN A 141 -21.66 10.28 -10.69
N LYS A 142 -22.85 9.91 -10.21
CA LYS A 142 -24.13 9.94 -10.94
C LYS A 142 -25.21 10.52 -10.03
N GLU A 143 -26.37 10.86 -10.58
CA GLU A 143 -27.47 11.41 -9.77
C GLU A 143 -27.77 10.55 -8.54
N GLY A 144 -27.65 11.15 -7.35
CA GLY A 144 -27.93 10.50 -6.06
C GLY A 144 -26.79 9.67 -5.44
N VAL A 145 -25.64 9.52 -6.10
CA VAL A 145 -24.46 8.83 -5.55
C VAL A 145 -23.19 9.64 -5.84
N SER A 146 -22.52 10.04 -4.77
CA SER A 146 -21.25 10.76 -4.85
C SER A 146 -20.18 10.05 -4.02
N TRP A 147 -19.02 9.87 -4.63
CA TRP A 147 -17.79 9.38 -4.02
C TRP A 147 -16.71 10.47 -4.12
N PRO A 148 -15.77 10.52 -3.15
CA PRO A 148 -14.55 11.30 -3.30
C PRO A 148 -13.79 10.90 -4.57
N PRO A 149 -13.09 11.85 -5.23
CA PRO A 149 -12.35 11.55 -6.45
C PRO A 149 -11.23 10.54 -6.20
N ILE A 150 -11.08 9.58 -7.12
CA ILE A 150 -9.96 8.62 -7.11
C ILE A 150 -8.99 9.01 -8.22
N PHE A 151 -7.84 9.57 -7.81
CA PHE A 151 -6.88 10.14 -8.75
C PHE A 151 -6.25 9.15 -9.73
N TYR A 152 -6.30 7.85 -9.43
CA TYR A 152 -5.84 6.80 -10.35
C TYR A 152 -6.55 6.86 -11.69
N TYR A 153 -7.84 7.22 -11.71
CA TYR A 153 -8.63 7.26 -12.94
C TYR A 153 -8.09 8.32 -13.90
N GLU A 154 -7.80 9.53 -13.39
CA GLU A 154 -7.22 10.59 -14.21
C GLU A 154 -5.76 10.33 -14.59
N GLN A 155 -4.95 9.76 -13.69
CA GLN A 155 -3.60 9.34 -14.04
C GLN A 155 -3.59 8.30 -15.17
N GLN A 156 -4.50 7.33 -15.13
CA GLN A 156 -4.65 6.33 -16.18
C GLN A 156 -5.06 6.98 -17.51
N ARG A 157 -6.03 7.91 -17.51
CA ARG A 157 -6.44 8.65 -18.71
C ARG A 157 -5.29 9.42 -19.34
N VAL A 158 -4.55 10.19 -18.54
CA VAL A 158 -3.36 10.95 -19.00
C VAL A 158 -2.30 10.00 -19.57
N LEU A 159 -2.04 8.88 -18.90
CA LEU A 159 -1.07 7.89 -19.35
C LEU A 159 -1.47 7.25 -20.68
N ILE A 160 -2.74 6.84 -20.81
CA ILE A 160 -3.31 6.26 -22.04
C ILE A 160 -3.15 7.24 -23.21
N GLU A 161 -3.48 8.51 -22.99
CA GLU A 161 -3.37 9.54 -24.02
C GLU A 161 -1.91 9.78 -24.43
N ALA A 162 -0.99 9.86 -23.47
CA ALA A 162 0.44 10.03 -23.73
C ALA A 162 1.02 8.82 -24.49
N ALA A 163 0.64 7.60 -24.10
CA ALA A 163 1.03 6.36 -24.75
C ALA A 163 0.59 6.32 -26.22
N ALA A 164 -0.68 6.66 -26.48
CA ALA A 164 -1.23 6.73 -27.82
C ALA A 164 -0.50 7.76 -28.71
N LYS A 165 -0.16 8.93 -28.16
CA LYS A 165 0.60 9.96 -28.90
C LYS A 165 2.07 9.60 -29.13
N GLY A 166 2.69 8.89 -28.18
CA GLY A 166 4.10 8.50 -28.23
C GLY A 166 4.38 7.18 -28.95
N GLY A 167 3.34 6.38 -29.25
CA GLY A 167 3.49 5.10 -29.93
C GLY A 167 4.10 3.99 -29.05
N TRP A 168 3.91 4.06 -27.74
CA TRP A 168 4.39 3.08 -26.77
C TRP A 168 3.23 2.54 -25.92
N GLU A 169 3.45 1.45 -25.19
CA GLU A 169 2.40 0.77 -24.43
C GLU A 169 2.50 1.08 -22.93
N TRP A 170 1.40 0.91 -22.20
CA TRP A 170 1.34 1.16 -20.76
C TRP A 170 0.80 -0.05 -19.98
N VAL A 171 1.09 -0.13 -18.69
CA VAL A 171 0.44 -1.04 -17.73
C VAL A 171 0.14 -0.28 -16.46
N ALA A 172 -1.06 -0.44 -15.90
CA ALA A 172 -1.32 -0.05 -14.53
C ALA A 172 -1.35 -1.28 -13.62
N THR A 173 -0.68 -1.21 -12.48
CA THR A 173 -0.70 -2.27 -11.47
C THR A 173 -1.50 -1.83 -10.26
N LEU A 174 -2.33 -2.73 -9.73
CA LEU A 174 -3.17 -2.51 -8.57
C LEU A 174 -2.68 -3.43 -7.43
N PRO A 175 -1.63 -3.05 -6.68
CA PRO A 175 -1.31 -3.73 -5.44
C PRO A 175 -2.37 -3.44 -4.36
N GLU A 176 -2.53 -4.39 -3.44
CA GLU A 176 -3.14 -4.13 -2.13
C GLU A 176 -2.07 -3.70 -1.11
N ASP A 177 -2.48 -3.47 0.14
CA ASP A 177 -1.62 -3.16 1.30
C ASP A 177 -0.23 -3.81 1.17
N VAL A 178 0.77 -2.97 0.88
CA VAL A 178 2.09 -3.43 0.45
C VAL A 178 2.95 -3.79 1.66
N LEU A 179 3.39 -5.04 1.71
CA LEU A 179 4.34 -5.55 2.69
C LEU A 179 5.76 -5.29 2.19
N GLY A 180 6.51 -4.46 2.93
CA GLY A 180 7.90 -4.18 2.64
C GLY A 180 8.44 -3.04 3.46
N TYR A 181 9.71 -2.71 3.22
CA TYR A 181 10.43 -1.67 3.93
C TYR A 181 11.08 -0.68 2.96
N ALA A 182 11.06 0.60 3.32
CA ALA A 182 11.85 1.63 2.67
C ALA A 182 12.48 2.53 3.72
N ARG A 183 13.79 2.76 3.60
CA ARG A 183 14.53 3.55 4.59
C ARG A 183 13.96 4.96 4.72
N GLY A 184 13.62 5.33 5.95
CA GLY A 184 13.02 6.64 6.28
C GLY A 184 11.55 6.78 5.90
N ASN A 185 10.91 5.72 5.38
CA ASN A 185 9.48 5.64 5.16
C ASN A 185 8.87 4.60 6.10
N PHE A 186 8.18 5.08 7.13
CA PHE A 186 7.50 4.26 8.13
C PHE A 186 6.01 4.06 7.81
N MET A 187 5.54 4.56 6.66
CA MET A 187 4.15 4.55 6.24
C MET A 187 3.80 3.22 5.56
N ASN A 188 3.57 2.18 6.35
CA ASN A 188 2.96 0.94 5.90
C ASN A 188 2.29 0.20 7.07
N GLU A 189 1.38 -0.71 6.71
CA GLU A 189 0.62 -1.51 7.67
C GLU A 189 1.53 -2.38 8.55
N ALA A 190 2.51 -3.09 7.96
CA ALA A 190 3.41 -3.96 8.70
C ALA A 190 4.16 -3.23 9.82
N THR A 191 4.69 -2.04 9.54
CA THR A 191 5.42 -1.22 10.53
C THR A 191 4.52 -0.87 11.71
N SER A 192 3.30 -0.40 11.43
CA SER A 192 2.37 0.02 12.47
C SER A 192 1.86 -1.18 13.29
N ILE A 193 1.58 -2.33 12.65
CA ILE A 193 1.24 -3.58 13.33
C ILE A 193 2.39 -4.04 14.24
N GLY A 194 3.63 -4.01 13.73
CA GLY A 194 4.81 -4.42 14.48
C GLY A 194 5.02 -3.58 15.73
N LEU A 195 4.87 -2.25 15.61
CA LEU A 195 4.95 -1.31 16.73
C LEU A 195 3.84 -1.57 17.76
N TYR A 196 2.60 -1.77 17.30
CA TYR A 196 1.47 -2.14 18.15
C TYR A 196 1.76 -3.44 18.92
N CYS A 197 2.29 -4.47 18.25
CA CYS A 197 2.63 -5.75 18.87
C CYS A 197 3.76 -5.62 19.89
N ALA A 198 4.85 -4.91 19.53
CA ALA A 198 6.00 -4.71 20.38
C ALA A 198 5.65 -3.97 21.67
N VAL A 199 4.85 -2.90 21.59
CA VAL A 199 4.42 -2.15 22.76
C VAL A 199 3.38 -2.93 23.56
N SER A 200 2.44 -3.63 22.91
CA SER A 200 1.49 -4.51 23.60
C SER A 200 2.20 -5.59 24.43
N LYS A 201 3.35 -6.09 23.96
CA LYS A 201 4.20 -7.00 24.73
C LYS A 201 4.73 -6.35 26.02
N ALA A 202 5.16 -5.09 25.94
CA ALA A 202 5.75 -4.35 27.06
C ALA A 202 4.71 -3.82 28.07
N LEU A 203 3.42 -3.74 27.67
CA LEU A 203 2.33 -3.35 28.57
C LEU A 203 2.00 -4.44 29.61
N PRO A 204 1.40 -4.07 30.76
CA PRO A 204 0.97 -5.02 31.78
C PRO A 204 0.10 -6.16 31.22
N GLY A 205 0.45 -7.39 31.57
CA GLY A 205 -0.23 -8.60 31.09
C GLY A 205 0.25 -9.14 29.75
N SER A 206 1.00 -8.34 28.96
CA SER A 206 1.50 -8.70 27.62
C SER A 206 0.41 -9.23 26.68
N GLU A 207 -0.82 -8.71 26.79
CA GLU A 207 -1.93 -9.13 25.93
C GLU A 207 -1.92 -8.39 24.59
N LEU A 208 -2.30 -9.08 23.52
CA LEU A 208 -2.45 -8.52 22.17
C LEU A 208 -3.92 -8.53 21.74
N PRO A 209 -4.75 -7.60 22.23
CA PRO A 209 -6.11 -7.47 21.72
C PRO A 209 -6.08 -7.06 20.25
N PHE A 210 -6.91 -7.72 19.43
CA PHE A 210 -7.13 -7.29 18.05
C PHE A 210 -7.77 -5.91 18.06
N PRO A 211 -7.20 -4.87 17.44
CA PRO A 211 -7.73 -3.53 17.60
C PRO A 211 -9.02 -3.30 16.81
N GLY A 212 -9.20 -4.03 15.70
CA GLY A 212 -10.28 -3.82 14.74
C GLY A 212 -11.64 -4.40 15.12
N SER A 213 -12.53 -4.45 14.13
CA SER A 213 -13.88 -5.00 14.28
C SER A 213 -13.87 -6.52 14.35
N LYS A 214 -14.87 -7.10 15.03
CA LYS A 214 -15.06 -8.56 15.04
C LYS A 214 -15.25 -9.10 13.64
N ALA A 215 -15.97 -8.38 12.77
CA ALA A 215 -16.15 -8.78 11.39
C ALA A 215 -14.80 -8.89 10.66
N ASN A 216 -13.94 -7.87 10.74
CA ASN A 216 -12.63 -7.89 10.08
C ASN A 216 -11.72 -9.04 10.54
N TYR A 217 -11.84 -9.42 11.81
CA TYR A 217 -11.09 -10.54 12.35
C TYR A 217 -11.36 -11.85 11.59
N PHE A 218 -12.59 -12.03 11.09
CA PHE A 218 -13.03 -13.23 10.40
C PHE A 218 -13.16 -13.08 8.87
N THR A 219 -13.04 -11.87 8.32
CA THR A 219 -13.09 -11.66 6.87
C THR A 219 -11.77 -12.06 6.19
N PHE A 220 -11.88 -12.27 4.88
CA PHE A 220 -10.75 -12.59 4.03
C PHE A 220 -10.13 -11.32 3.45
N ASN A 221 -8.81 -11.29 3.44
CA ASN A 221 -7.99 -10.20 2.94
C ASN A 221 -6.87 -10.78 2.07
N CYS A 222 -6.24 -9.94 1.26
CA CYS A 222 -5.02 -10.28 0.56
C CYS A 222 -4.01 -9.14 0.72
N TRP A 223 -2.74 -9.44 0.48
CA TRP A 223 -1.65 -8.47 0.60
C TRP A 223 -0.76 -8.53 -0.63
N THR A 224 0.12 -7.54 -0.76
CA THR A 224 1.11 -7.50 -1.82
C THR A 224 2.51 -7.33 -1.26
N SER A 225 3.37 -8.33 -1.43
CA SER A 225 4.80 -8.18 -1.19
C SER A 225 5.37 -7.17 -2.18
N ALA A 226 6.18 -6.22 -1.67
CA ALA A 226 6.94 -5.30 -2.51
C ALA A 226 7.88 -6.05 -3.48
N ASN A 227 8.41 -7.20 -3.06
CA ASN A 227 9.24 -8.06 -3.92
C ASN A 227 8.42 -8.74 -5.01
N LEU A 228 7.24 -9.26 -4.68
CA LEU A 228 6.34 -9.85 -5.68
C LEU A 228 5.85 -8.81 -6.67
N HIS A 229 5.47 -7.61 -6.19
CA HIS A 229 5.07 -6.48 -7.04
C HIS A 229 6.21 -6.07 -7.99
N ALA A 230 7.44 -5.95 -7.49
CA ALA A 230 8.59 -5.67 -8.33
C ALA A 230 8.79 -6.72 -9.43
N LYS A 231 8.77 -8.01 -9.08
CA LYS A 231 8.86 -9.11 -10.06
C LYS A 231 7.71 -9.04 -11.08
N PHE A 232 6.50 -8.72 -10.64
CA PHE A 232 5.34 -8.54 -11.51
C PHE A 232 5.56 -7.39 -12.49
N CYS A 233 6.01 -6.23 -12.02
CA CYS A 233 6.30 -5.08 -12.89
C CYS A 233 7.37 -5.41 -13.94
N LEU A 234 8.44 -6.13 -13.56
CA LEU A 234 9.48 -6.55 -14.50
C LEU A 234 8.96 -7.54 -15.54
N TRP A 235 8.07 -8.46 -15.13
CA TRP A 235 7.38 -9.37 -16.06
C TRP A 235 6.45 -8.58 -16.99
N ALA A 236 5.58 -7.73 -16.45
CA ALA A 236 4.60 -6.95 -17.20
C ALA A 236 5.26 -5.94 -18.16
N ALA A 237 6.50 -5.50 -17.87
CA ALA A 237 7.29 -4.68 -18.78
C ALA A 237 7.61 -5.39 -20.11
N LYS A 238 7.77 -6.71 -20.09
CA LYS A 238 8.28 -7.50 -21.22
C LYS A 238 7.29 -8.56 -21.75
N ALA A 239 6.26 -8.90 -20.97
CA ALA A 239 5.31 -9.96 -21.31
C ALA A 239 4.49 -9.62 -22.58
N PRO A 240 4.42 -10.53 -23.57
CA PRO A 240 3.54 -10.38 -24.72
C PRO A 240 2.07 -10.23 -24.29
N GLY A 241 1.36 -9.28 -24.88
CA GLY A 241 -0.06 -9.04 -24.58
C GLY A 241 -0.33 -8.35 -23.24
N ALA A 242 0.69 -8.09 -22.41
CA ALA A 242 0.51 -7.31 -21.18
C ALA A 242 0.37 -5.81 -21.43
N GLY A 243 0.84 -5.29 -22.57
CA GLY A 243 0.70 -3.87 -22.92
C GLY A 243 -0.75 -3.42 -22.97
N ASN A 244 -1.00 -2.17 -22.60
CA ASN A 244 -2.29 -1.49 -22.56
C ASN A 244 -3.33 -2.16 -21.64
N ASN A 245 -2.89 -2.61 -20.45
CA ASN A 245 -3.73 -3.31 -19.50
C ASN A 245 -3.57 -2.81 -18.06
N ILE A 246 -4.64 -2.99 -17.29
CA ILE A 246 -4.63 -2.92 -15.83
C ILE A 246 -4.57 -4.35 -15.26
N PHE A 247 -3.78 -4.55 -14.21
CA PHE A 247 -3.68 -5.83 -13.50
C PHE A 247 -3.79 -5.66 -11.99
N ASN A 248 -4.59 -6.52 -11.36
CA ASN A 248 -4.43 -6.80 -9.94
C ASN A 248 -3.04 -7.39 -9.69
N VAL A 249 -2.48 -7.08 -8.53
CA VAL A 249 -1.24 -7.70 -8.05
C VAL A 249 -1.43 -8.04 -6.58
N MET A 250 -1.47 -9.32 -6.25
CA MET A 250 -1.53 -9.83 -4.88
C MET A 250 -0.60 -11.04 -4.75
N ASN A 251 -0.26 -11.39 -3.51
CA ASN A 251 0.63 -12.50 -3.15
C ASN A 251 0.22 -13.85 -3.75
N GLY A 252 -1.08 -14.04 -3.98
CA GLY A 252 -1.64 -15.24 -4.61
C GLY A 252 -2.27 -16.21 -3.61
N ASP A 253 -2.17 -15.92 -2.32
CA ASP A 253 -2.97 -16.47 -1.23
C ASP A 253 -4.05 -15.47 -0.76
N THR A 254 -4.91 -15.96 0.14
CA THR A 254 -5.90 -15.16 0.86
C THR A 254 -5.75 -15.49 2.34
N GLU A 255 -5.79 -14.47 3.18
CA GLU A 255 -5.53 -14.59 4.61
C GLU A 255 -6.63 -13.91 5.44
N SER A 256 -6.63 -14.16 6.74
CA SER A 256 -7.53 -13.51 7.70
C SER A 256 -6.79 -13.17 8.98
N PHE A 257 -7.27 -12.18 9.72
CA PHE A 257 -6.66 -11.88 11.01
C PHE A 257 -6.87 -13.00 12.03
N HIS A 258 -7.90 -13.85 11.92
CA HIS A 258 -7.99 -15.03 12.79
C HIS A 258 -6.83 -16.03 12.59
N ASN A 259 -6.14 -16.00 11.44
CA ASN A 259 -4.98 -16.83 11.16
C ASN A 259 -3.68 -16.07 11.47
N LEU A 260 -3.59 -14.82 11.03
CA LEU A 260 -2.38 -14.00 11.19
C LEU A 260 -2.16 -13.52 12.64
N TRP A 261 -3.22 -13.20 13.39
CA TRP A 261 -3.11 -12.57 14.71
C TRP A 261 -2.50 -13.48 15.78
N PRO A 262 -2.86 -14.78 15.88
CA PRO A 262 -2.17 -15.72 16.77
C PRO A 262 -0.67 -15.89 16.43
N ARG A 263 -0.32 -15.85 15.14
CA ARG A 263 1.07 -15.90 14.69
C ARG A 263 1.84 -14.63 15.10
N LEU A 264 1.23 -13.45 14.96
CA LEU A 264 1.78 -12.19 15.47
C LEU A 264 2.01 -12.24 17.00
N ALA A 265 1.02 -12.70 17.76
CA ALA A 265 1.18 -12.85 19.21
C ALA A 265 2.35 -13.77 19.55
N THR A 266 2.48 -14.91 18.86
CA THR A 266 3.59 -15.84 19.04
C THR A 266 4.94 -15.18 18.72
N ARG A 267 5.02 -14.49 17.57
CA ARG A 267 6.24 -13.80 17.12
C ARG A 267 6.72 -12.79 18.15
N PHE A 268 5.84 -11.92 18.65
CA PHE A 268 6.20 -10.85 19.59
C PHE A 268 6.18 -11.29 21.06
N GLY A 269 5.76 -12.52 21.35
CA GLY A 269 5.70 -13.07 22.72
C GLY A 269 4.51 -12.57 23.53
N CYS A 270 3.44 -12.12 22.87
CA CYS A 270 2.21 -11.68 23.49
C CYS A 270 1.27 -12.86 23.79
N LYS A 271 0.31 -12.62 24.68
CA LYS A 271 -0.81 -13.51 24.95
C LYS A 271 -2.02 -13.05 24.16
N ILE A 272 -2.73 -13.99 23.52
CA ILE A 272 -4.04 -13.70 22.96
C ILE A 272 -5.04 -13.58 24.12
N PRO A 273 -5.79 -12.47 24.24
CA PRO A 273 -6.79 -12.35 25.28
C PRO A 273 -8.00 -13.26 25.01
N ASP A 274 -8.59 -13.77 26.09
CA ASP A 274 -9.85 -14.51 26.05
C ASP A 274 -10.83 -13.94 27.09
N PRO A 275 -11.98 -13.38 26.67
CA PRO A 275 -12.44 -13.23 25.29
C PRO A 275 -11.73 -12.12 24.49
N MET A 276 -11.57 -12.31 23.18
CA MET A 276 -11.00 -11.30 22.25
C MET A 276 -11.90 -10.06 22.08
N PHE A 277 -13.23 -10.26 22.12
CA PHE A 277 -14.23 -9.21 21.91
C PHE A 277 -15.22 -9.17 23.10
N PRO A 278 -14.79 -8.74 24.30
CA PRO A 278 -15.61 -8.79 25.52
C PRO A 278 -16.92 -7.98 25.41
N ASN A 279 -16.93 -6.95 24.56
CA ASN A 279 -18.08 -6.07 24.32
C ASN A 279 -18.65 -6.23 22.89
N GLY A 280 -18.46 -7.41 22.27
CA GLY A 280 -19.03 -7.77 20.98
C GLY A 280 -18.22 -7.39 19.75
N GLY A 281 -17.44 -6.31 19.81
CA GLY A 281 -16.55 -5.88 18.72
C GLY A 281 -17.29 -5.33 17.49
N VAL A 282 -18.37 -4.57 17.70
CA VAL A 282 -19.21 -4.00 16.64
C VAL A 282 -19.43 -2.51 16.88
N PRO A 283 -19.80 -1.71 15.86
CA PRO A 283 -20.02 -0.27 16.00
C PRO A 283 -20.85 0.13 17.21
N ASN A 284 -20.47 1.22 17.86
CA ASN A 284 -21.13 1.80 19.04
C ASN A 284 -21.13 0.92 20.31
N THR A 285 -20.23 -0.07 20.43
CA THR A 285 -19.99 -0.78 21.69
C THR A 285 -18.74 -0.26 22.41
N LYS A 286 -18.58 -0.61 23.70
CA LYS A 286 -17.38 -0.30 24.49
C LYS A 286 -16.15 -0.99 23.90
N GLY A 287 -14.97 -0.38 24.08
CA GLY A 287 -13.71 -0.95 23.63
C GLY A 287 -13.26 -2.17 24.43
N TYR A 288 -12.07 -2.67 24.12
CA TYR A 288 -11.46 -3.78 24.83
C TYR A 288 -11.12 -3.37 26.27
N ARG A 289 -11.85 -3.91 27.25
CA ARG A 289 -11.76 -3.57 28.69
C ARG A 289 -11.86 -2.06 28.95
N ASN A 290 -10.76 -1.41 29.31
CA ASN A 290 -10.67 0.03 29.60
C ASN A 290 -10.16 0.85 28.42
N TYR A 291 -9.91 0.22 27.26
CA TYR A 291 -9.48 0.94 26.06
C TYR A 291 -10.68 1.62 25.43
N GLU A 292 -10.47 2.82 24.88
CA GLU A 292 -11.49 3.51 24.11
C GLU A 292 -11.74 2.77 22.80
N SER A 293 -13.00 2.71 22.36
CA SER A 293 -13.37 2.27 21.02
C SER A 293 -13.56 3.47 20.09
N LEU A 294 -13.51 3.20 18.80
CA LEU A 294 -13.70 4.18 17.74
C LEU A 294 -14.77 3.68 16.76
N THR A 295 -15.74 4.53 16.42
CA THR A 295 -16.70 4.30 15.33
C THR A 295 -16.68 5.52 14.40
N ILE A 296 -16.36 5.31 13.13
CA ILE A 296 -16.30 6.39 12.13
C ILE A 296 -17.35 6.11 11.04
N PRO A 297 -18.40 6.93 10.91
CA PRO A 297 -19.33 6.86 9.78
C PRO A 297 -18.71 7.50 8.53
N LEU A 298 -18.58 6.72 7.45
CA LEU A 298 -18.09 7.23 6.17
C LEU A 298 -19.18 8.06 5.45
N GLN A 299 -18.80 9.20 4.89
CA GLN A 299 -19.72 10.17 4.27
C GLN A 299 -19.96 9.89 2.78
N ASN A 300 -20.16 8.62 2.43
CA ASN A 300 -20.39 8.17 1.05
C ASN A 300 -21.26 6.89 1.03
N ARG A 301 -21.72 6.51 -0.16
CA ARG A 301 -22.29 5.16 -0.39
C ARG A 301 -21.17 4.14 -0.59
N PRO A 302 -21.33 2.87 -0.20
CA PRO A 302 -20.31 1.86 -0.46
C PRO A 302 -20.11 1.69 -1.98
N PRO A 303 -18.89 1.40 -2.44
CA PRO A 303 -18.62 1.13 -3.86
C PRO A 303 -19.53 0.06 -4.49
N LEU A 304 -20.02 -0.90 -3.71
CA LEU A 304 -20.99 -1.91 -4.16
C LEU A 304 -22.25 -1.29 -4.80
N GLN A 305 -22.58 -0.04 -4.45
CA GLN A 305 -23.66 0.73 -5.07
C GLN A 305 -23.50 0.87 -6.60
N ALA A 306 -22.26 0.89 -7.12
CA ALA A 306 -22.00 0.95 -8.56
C ALA A 306 -22.53 -0.30 -9.32
N ASN A 307 -22.64 -1.44 -8.62
CA ASN A 307 -23.14 -2.70 -9.17
C ASN A 307 -24.54 -3.08 -8.64
N ALA A 308 -25.19 -2.22 -7.84
CA ALA A 308 -26.39 -2.57 -7.10
C ALA A 308 -27.51 -3.11 -8.02
N SER A 309 -27.79 -2.44 -9.15
CA SER A 309 -28.84 -2.87 -10.07
C SER A 309 -28.52 -4.20 -10.74
N SER A 310 -27.27 -4.42 -11.18
CA SER A 310 -26.86 -5.67 -11.82
C SER A 310 -26.86 -6.86 -10.86
N LEU A 311 -26.70 -6.60 -9.56
CA LEU A 311 -26.67 -7.61 -8.51
C LEU A 311 -28.04 -7.82 -7.84
N GLY A 312 -29.08 -7.06 -8.23
CA GLY A 312 -30.39 -7.11 -7.58
C GLY A 312 -30.44 -6.53 -6.17
N LEU A 313 -29.49 -5.65 -5.82
CA LEU A 313 -29.32 -5.07 -4.49
C LEU A 313 -29.84 -3.62 -4.37
N SER A 314 -30.48 -3.06 -5.40
CA SER A 314 -30.89 -1.64 -5.41
C SER A 314 -31.76 -1.21 -4.22
N SER A 315 -32.50 -2.14 -3.61
CA SER A 315 -33.32 -1.87 -2.42
C SER A 315 -32.60 -2.18 -1.10
N ASP A 316 -31.46 -2.87 -1.14
CA ASP A 316 -30.76 -3.44 0.01
C ASP A 316 -30.10 -2.36 0.89
N SER A 317 -30.16 -2.57 2.19
CA SER A 317 -29.51 -1.72 3.18
C SER A 317 -27.99 -1.68 3.03
N LEU A 318 -27.36 -2.74 2.52
CA LEU A 318 -25.92 -2.83 2.29
C LEU A 318 -25.42 -1.80 1.28
N VAL A 319 -26.22 -1.41 0.29
CA VAL A 319 -25.85 -0.39 -0.69
C VAL A 319 -26.41 0.99 -0.35
N LYS A 320 -27.51 1.02 0.43
CA LYS A 320 -28.18 2.26 0.87
C LYS A 320 -27.64 2.85 2.16
N ASN A 321 -26.92 2.11 2.99
CA ASN A 321 -26.39 2.65 4.25
C ASN A 321 -24.97 3.14 4.06
N SER A 322 -24.61 4.19 4.80
CA SER A 322 -23.23 4.64 4.90
C SER A 322 -22.39 3.58 5.61
N PRO A 323 -21.24 3.18 5.05
CA PRO A 323 -20.32 2.26 5.71
C PRO A 323 -19.76 2.87 6.99
N LYS A 324 -19.29 2.00 7.90
CA LYS A 324 -18.68 2.43 9.15
C LYS A 324 -17.38 1.68 9.37
N LEU A 325 -16.38 2.39 9.89
CA LEU A 325 -15.21 1.76 10.49
C LEU A 325 -15.48 1.59 11.99
N PHE A 326 -15.06 0.47 12.55
CA PHE A 326 -15.10 0.23 13.99
C PHE A 326 -13.81 -0.42 14.47
N LEU A 327 -13.23 0.15 15.53
CA LEU A 327 -12.14 -0.44 16.27
C LEU A 327 -12.55 -0.60 17.74
N GLN A 328 -12.35 -1.80 18.29
CA GLN A 328 -12.49 -1.99 19.73
C GLN A 328 -11.31 -1.40 20.52
N VAL A 329 -10.21 -1.07 19.84
CA VAL A 329 -9.12 -0.24 20.37
C VAL A 329 -8.92 0.93 19.42
N ASP A 330 -9.29 2.13 19.85
CA ASP A 330 -8.92 3.37 19.17
C ASP A 330 -7.38 3.50 19.21
N ILE A 331 -6.72 3.05 18.14
CA ILE A 331 -5.26 2.91 18.09
C ILE A 331 -4.58 4.28 18.19
N GLU A 332 -5.18 5.33 17.63
CA GLU A 332 -4.63 6.69 17.70
C GLU A 332 -4.64 7.22 19.13
N LYS A 333 -5.73 7.00 19.87
CA LYS A 333 -5.76 7.36 21.30
C LYS A 333 -4.90 6.44 22.14
N TRP A 334 -4.88 5.15 21.84
CA TRP A 334 -4.03 4.17 22.52
C TRP A 334 -2.56 4.57 22.41
N ALA A 335 -2.07 4.92 21.21
CA ALA A 335 -0.70 5.35 20.97
C ALA A 335 -0.32 6.65 21.71
N ARG A 336 -1.30 7.46 22.15
CA ARG A 336 -1.09 8.71 22.92
C ARG A 336 -1.18 8.54 24.44
N ARG A 337 -1.52 7.36 24.94
CA ARG A 337 -1.59 7.13 26.39
C ARG A 337 -0.21 7.22 27.05
N ALA A 338 -0.18 7.69 28.29
CA ALA A 338 1.06 7.85 29.04
C ALA A 338 1.80 6.52 29.24
N ASP A 339 1.10 5.46 29.64
CA ASP A 339 1.68 4.13 29.87
C ASP A 339 2.20 3.48 28.58
N VAL A 340 1.51 3.70 27.46
CA VAL A 340 1.93 3.23 26.13
C VAL A 340 3.20 3.94 25.68
N ASN A 341 3.29 5.26 25.87
CA ASN A 341 4.50 6.01 25.52
C ASN A 341 5.68 5.71 26.46
N GLU A 342 5.42 5.43 27.75
CA GLU A 342 6.44 4.97 28.68
C GLU A 342 6.98 3.58 28.27
N ALA A 343 6.10 2.64 27.91
CA ALA A 343 6.49 1.33 27.40
C ALA A 343 7.31 1.43 26.10
N TRP A 344 6.88 2.28 25.15
CA TRP A 344 7.66 2.56 23.94
C TRP A 344 9.03 3.17 24.27
N ALA A 345 9.11 4.16 25.15
CA ALA A 345 10.36 4.78 25.54
C ALA A 345 11.34 3.75 26.14
N GLY A 346 10.86 2.85 27.01
CA GLY A 346 11.67 1.78 27.56
C GLY A 346 12.17 0.80 26.50
N LEU A 347 11.33 0.41 25.53
CA LEU A 347 11.75 -0.42 24.39
C LEU A 347 12.79 0.30 23.53
N ARG A 348 12.53 1.57 23.19
CA ARG A 348 13.42 2.41 22.40
C ARG A 348 14.78 2.53 23.05
N ASP A 349 14.84 2.84 24.33
CA ASP A 349 16.10 3.07 25.03
C ASP A 349 16.88 1.76 25.22
N LYS A 350 16.19 0.65 25.54
CA LYS A 350 16.79 -0.68 25.69
C LYS A 350 17.37 -1.23 24.38
N TYR A 351 16.71 -0.98 23.25
CA TYR A 351 17.05 -1.57 21.96
C TYR A 351 17.60 -0.57 20.94
N HIS A 352 17.79 0.69 21.33
CA HIS A 352 18.25 1.80 20.48
C HIS A 352 17.38 2.01 19.22
N LEU A 353 16.06 2.02 19.40
CA LEU A 353 15.11 2.13 18.28
C LEU A 353 14.98 3.57 17.77
N ASP A 354 14.62 3.71 16.49
CA ASP A 354 14.36 5.01 15.86
C ASP A 354 13.03 5.60 16.35
N GLN A 355 13.09 6.66 17.16
CA GLN A 355 11.90 7.37 17.65
C GLN A 355 10.97 7.84 16.51
N ARG A 356 11.52 8.16 15.34
CA ARG A 356 10.73 8.62 14.19
C ARG A 356 9.78 7.54 13.68
N ALA A 357 10.08 6.26 13.92
CA ALA A 357 9.19 5.18 13.54
C ALA A 357 7.87 5.24 14.32
N TRP A 358 7.91 5.59 15.61
CA TRP A 358 6.71 5.77 16.43
C TRP A 358 5.98 7.07 16.08
N ASP A 359 6.71 8.18 15.96
CA ASP A 359 6.15 9.50 15.68
C ASP A 359 5.46 9.57 14.30
N LYS A 360 5.95 8.78 13.35
CA LYS A 360 5.46 8.75 11.95
C LYS A 360 4.74 7.46 11.58
N ALA A 361 4.44 6.60 12.56
CA ALA A 361 3.63 5.43 12.30
C ALA A 361 2.26 5.88 11.79
N THR A 362 1.78 5.24 10.72
CA THR A 362 0.49 5.54 10.10
C THR A 362 -0.64 4.87 10.86
N TRP A 363 -0.93 5.38 12.06
CA TRP A 363 -2.01 4.88 12.91
C TRP A 363 -3.38 5.07 12.24
N ASP A 364 -3.57 6.16 11.52
CA ASP A 364 -4.72 6.47 10.68
C ASP A 364 -4.94 5.40 9.59
N PHE A 365 -3.86 4.91 8.99
CA PHE A 365 -3.91 3.83 8.02
C PHE A 365 -4.37 2.51 8.67
N LEU A 366 -3.89 2.20 9.89
CA LEU A 366 -4.41 1.05 10.64
C LEU A 366 -5.87 1.22 11.06
N VAL A 367 -6.32 2.44 11.36
CA VAL A 367 -7.75 2.71 11.60
C VAL A 367 -8.58 2.26 10.41
N LEU A 368 -8.10 2.52 9.19
CA LEU A 368 -8.78 2.07 7.97
C LEU A 368 -8.71 0.54 7.79
N THR A 369 -7.50 -0.06 7.79
CA THR A 369 -7.32 -1.48 7.44
C THR A 369 -7.89 -2.41 8.52
N MET A 370 -7.85 -2.01 9.80
CA MET A 370 -8.39 -2.78 10.92
C MET A 370 -9.87 -2.52 11.16
N GLY A 371 -10.35 -1.31 10.85
CA GLY A 371 -11.69 -0.84 11.20
C GLY A 371 -12.80 -1.33 10.28
N ARG A 372 -12.50 -1.75 9.06
CA ARG A 372 -13.49 -2.23 8.09
C ARG A 372 -14.28 -3.44 8.59
N ASP A 373 -15.47 -3.68 8.04
CA ASP A 373 -16.26 -4.91 8.27
C ASP A 373 -16.48 -5.72 6.97
N TRP A 374 -15.71 -5.41 5.92
CA TRP A 374 -15.74 -6.08 4.63
C TRP A 374 -14.38 -6.71 4.26
N SER A 375 -14.44 -7.73 3.41
CA SER A 375 -13.25 -8.38 2.80
C SER A 375 -12.58 -7.49 1.76
N CYS A 376 -11.30 -7.73 1.49
CA CYS A 376 -10.53 -7.16 0.38
C CYS A 376 -9.77 -8.27 -0.36
N VAL A 377 -10.36 -8.82 -1.42
CA VAL A 377 -9.81 -9.94 -2.20
C VAL A 377 -9.93 -9.66 -3.69
N ALA A 378 -8.87 -9.89 -4.45
CA ALA A 378 -8.89 -9.71 -5.90
C ALA A 378 -8.63 -11.02 -6.65
N SER A 379 -8.88 -10.99 -7.95
CA SER A 379 -8.50 -12.08 -8.85
C SER A 379 -7.21 -11.75 -9.58
N MET A 380 -6.25 -12.69 -9.56
CA MET A 380 -5.05 -12.66 -10.43
C MET A 380 -5.27 -13.40 -11.77
N SER A 381 -6.51 -13.81 -12.06
CA SER A 381 -6.81 -14.69 -13.21
C SER A 381 -6.38 -14.07 -14.53
N LYS A 382 -6.51 -12.75 -14.70
CA LYS A 382 -6.11 -12.03 -15.91
C LYS A 382 -4.62 -12.17 -16.18
N ALA A 383 -3.77 -11.88 -15.18
CA ALA A 383 -2.33 -12.04 -15.29
C ALA A 383 -1.92 -13.51 -15.48
N ARG A 384 -2.56 -14.44 -14.76
CA ARG A 384 -2.28 -15.89 -14.88
C ARG A 384 -2.57 -16.43 -16.28
N LYS A 385 -3.64 -15.97 -16.94
CA LYS A 385 -3.94 -16.29 -18.34
C LYS A 385 -2.86 -15.82 -19.32
N LEU A 386 -2.10 -14.77 -18.97
CA LEU A 386 -0.96 -14.27 -19.74
C LEU A 386 0.38 -14.91 -19.31
N GLY A 387 0.35 -15.91 -18.44
CA GLY A 387 1.53 -16.68 -18.03
C GLY A 387 2.21 -16.20 -16.75
N TRP A 388 1.63 -15.27 -15.99
CA TRP A 388 2.14 -14.95 -14.66
C TRP A 388 1.90 -16.11 -13.68
N THR A 389 2.96 -16.58 -13.03
CA THR A 389 2.91 -17.68 -12.05
C THR A 389 3.50 -17.31 -10.68
N GLY A 390 3.93 -16.05 -10.50
CA GLY A 390 4.53 -15.61 -9.25
C GLY A 390 3.57 -15.72 -8.07
N TYR A 391 4.13 -16.12 -6.94
CA TYR A 391 3.47 -16.36 -5.67
C TYR A 391 4.40 -15.91 -4.54
N ALA A 392 3.81 -15.44 -3.45
CA ALA A 392 4.48 -15.23 -2.18
C ALA A 392 3.52 -15.64 -1.06
N ASP A 393 4.03 -16.24 0.01
CA ASP A 393 3.23 -16.52 1.20
C ASP A 393 3.13 -15.24 2.03
N THR A 394 1.92 -14.82 2.38
CA THR A 394 1.67 -13.56 3.08
C THR A 394 2.31 -13.53 4.46
N TRP A 395 2.33 -14.66 5.19
CA TRP A 395 2.98 -14.70 6.50
C TRP A 395 4.51 -14.62 6.36
N GLU A 396 5.11 -15.35 5.42
CA GLU A 396 6.56 -15.30 5.19
C GLU A 396 7.02 -13.88 4.83
N GLU A 397 6.28 -13.19 3.95
CA GLU A 397 6.61 -11.81 3.55
C GLU A 397 6.42 -10.81 4.70
N LEU A 398 5.43 -11.03 5.57
CA LEU A 398 5.24 -10.24 6.77
C LEU A 398 6.38 -10.47 7.78
N GLU A 399 6.78 -11.73 7.98
CA GLU A 399 7.91 -12.11 8.83
C GLU A 399 9.24 -11.53 8.33
N ASP A 400 9.50 -11.59 7.03
CA ASP A 400 10.68 -10.99 6.42
C ASP A 400 10.66 -9.47 6.54
N THR A 401 9.49 -8.83 6.36
CA THR A 401 9.34 -7.38 6.59
C THR A 401 9.66 -7.02 8.04
N PHE A 402 9.16 -7.78 9.02
CA PHE A 402 9.50 -7.55 10.42
C PHE A 402 10.98 -7.74 10.72
N ARG A 403 11.63 -8.74 10.14
CA ARG A 403 13.08 -8.92 10.30
C ARG A 403 13.86 -7.70 9.78
N VAL A 404 13.50 -7.18 8.61
CA VAL A 404 14.14 -5.96 8.07
C VAL A 404 13.90 -4.77 8.99
N LEU A 405 12.69 -4.63 9.55
CA LEU A 405 12.39 -3.58 10.53
C LEU A 405 13.20 -3.73 11.82
N GLU A 406 13.51 -4.96 12.26
CA GLU A 406 14.39 -5.23 13.40
C GLU A 406 15.85 -4.85 13.10
N GLU A 407 16.35 -5.22 11.91
CA GLU A 407 17.70 -4.92 11.45
C GLU A 407 17.93 -3.41 11.29
N GLU A 408 16.92 -2.65 10.84
CA GLU A 408 16.98 -1.20 10.67
C GLU A 408 16.61 -0.42 11.95
N GLY A 409 16.47 -1.10 13.09
CA GLY A 409 16.22 -0.45 14.39
C GLY A 409 14.83 0.20 14.50
N VAL A 410 13.87 -0.24 13.71
CA VAL A 410 12.47 0.20 13.80
C VAL A 410 11.69 -0.61 14.83
N LEU A 411 11.95 -1.92 14.88
CA LEU A 411 11.36 -2.85 15.84
C LEU A 411 12.43 -3.46 16.76
N PRO A 412 12.08 -3.82 18.01
CA PRO A 412 12.99 -4.58 18.86
C PRO A 412 13.18 -6.00 18.30
N PRO A 413 14.39 -6.60 18.41
CA PRO A 413 14.59 -7.98 17.97
C PRO A 413 13.66 -8.94 18.70
N ALA A 414 12.85 -9.69 17.93
CA ALA A 414 11.72 -10.42 18.47
C ALA A 414 12.17 -11.50 19.48
N ASP A 415 13.31 -12.13 19.25
CA ASP A 415 13.90 -13.14 20.15
C ASP A 415 14.30 -12.57 21.52
N ARG A 416 14.80 -11.33 21.55
CA ARG A 416 15.14 -10.62 22.79
C ARG A 416 13.89 -10.14 23.49
N LEU A 417 12.94 -9.58 22.73
CA LEU A 417 11.65 -9.12 23.24
C LEU A 417 10.87 -10.27 23.92
N ARG A 418 10.87 -11.47 23.34
CA ARG A 418 10.20 -12.66 23.92
C ARG A 418 10.82 -13.11 25.25
N ARG A 419 12.14 -12.99 25.40
CA ARG A 419 12.89 -13.47 26.59
C ARG A 419 12.78 -12.55 27.80
N GLY A 420 12.32 -11.31 27.62
CA GLY A 420 12.02 -10.39 28.71
C GLY A 420 12.23 -8.93 28.34
N PHE A 421 11.20 -8.12 28.61
CA PHE A 421 11.32 -6.67 28.71
C PHE A 421 11.72 -6.32 30.14
#